data_AF-A0A5C9DB83-F1
#
_entry.id   AF-A0A5C9DB83-F1
#
_cell.length_a   1.000
_cell.length_b   1.000
_cell.length_c   1.000
_cell.angle_alpha   90.00
_cell.angle_beta   90.00
_cell.angle_gamma   90.00
#
_symmetry.space_group_name_H-M   'P 1'
#
loop_
_entity.id
_entity.type
_entity.pdbx_description
1 polymer ?
#
loop_
_entity_poly.entity_id
_entity_poly.type
_entity_poly.pdbx_seq_one_letter_code
_entity_poly.pdbx_strand_id
1 'polypeptide(L)'
;MRGADIILAHSPPRGIQDGKDLPHRGFAAFPWLIKIANPYFFIHGHVHVYDSREARERSLGGTSIINVYGHKVVNLAGDKTR
;
A
#
# COMPACT_ATOMS: atom_id res chain seq x y z
N MET A 1 3.70 7.02 18.42
CA MET A 1 4.69 7.61 17.49
C MET A 1 4.63 6.82 16.18
N ARG A 2 4.82 7.47 15.04
CA ARG A 2 4.96 6.78 13.75
C ARG A 2 6.43 6.39 13.56
N GLY A 3 6.68 5.20 13.02
CA GLY A 3 8.03 4.69 12.76
C GLY A 3 8.57 5.09 11.39
N ALA A 4 7.67 5.45 10.46
CA ALA A 4 7.98 5.98 9.13
C ALA A 4 6.77 6.75 8.60
N ASP A 5 6.98 7.70 7.70
CA ASP A 5 5.88 8.40 7.02
C ASP A 5 5.39 7.64 5.79
N ILE A 6 6.32 7.05 5.04
CA ILE A 6 6.07 6.32 3.80
C ILE A 6 6.84 5.02 3.82
N ILE A 7 6.17 3.93 3.49
CA ILE A 7 6.79 2.64 3.19
C ILE A 7 6.57 2.34 1.72
N LEU A 8 7.65 2.06 0.98
CA LEU A 8 7.61 1.67 -0.42
C LEU A 8 8.05 0.21 -0.54
N ALA A 9 7.24 -0.63 -1.19
CA ALA A 9 7.53 -2.03 -1.44
C ALA A 9 7.23 -2.37 -2.90
N HIS A 10 7.80 -3.45 -3.42
CA HIS A 10 7.41 -3.95 -4.73
C HIS A 10 6.07 -4.70 -4.65
N SER A 11 5.95 -5.65 -3.73
CA SER A 11 4.79 -6.56 -3.62
C SER A 11 3.69 -6.07 -2.66
N PRO A 12 2.45 -6.55 -2.80
CA PRO A 12 1.33 -6.14 -1.95
C PRO A 12 1.39 -6.71 -0.53
N PRO A 13 0.71 -6.08 0.45
CA PRO A 13 0.39 -6.72 1.73
C PRO A 13 -0.56 -7.91 1.55
N ARG A 14 -0.35 -8.99 2.30
CA ARG A 14 -1.24 -10.16 2.20
C ARG A 14 -2.68 -9.82 2.58
N GLY A 15 -3.63 -10.23 1.74
CA GLY A 15 -5.06 -9.97 1.92
C GLY A 15 -5.48 -8.52 1.62
N ILE A 16 -4.57 -7.67 1.13
CA ILE A 16 -4.87 -6.28 0.77
C ILE A 16 -4.26 -5.99 -0.59
N GLN A 17 -5.12 -5.86 -1.61
CA GLN A 17 -4.69 -5.58 -2.99
C GLN A 17 -3.69 -6.61 -3.53
N ASP A 18 -3.73 -7.84 -3.02
CA ASP A 18 -2.98 -8.98 -3.53
C ASP A 18 -3.82 -9.86 -4.47
N GLY A 19 -3.14 -10.71 -5.23
CA GLY A 19 -3.75 -11.66 -6.16
C GLY A 19 -3.93 -13.05 -5.54
N LYS A 20 -4.73 -13.89 -6.23
CA LYS A 20 -4.99 -15.29 -5.83
C LYS A 20 -3.89 -16.25 -6.29
N ASP A 21 -3.14 -15.87 -7.31
CA ASP A 21 -2.06 -16.66 -7.86
C ASP A 21 -0.73 -16.43 -7.12
N LEU A 22 0.16 -17.41 -7.22
CA LEU A 22 1.42 -17.44 -6.47
C LEU A 22 2.27 -16.17 -6.58
N PRO A 23 2.50 -15.57 -7.76
CA PRO A 23 3.36 -14.40 -7.87
C PRO A 23 2.71 -13.15 -7.27
N HIS A 24 1.39 -12.99 -7.35
CA HIS A 24 0.69 -11.79 -6.86
C HIS A 24 0.27 -11.89 -5.39
N ARG A 25 0.52 -13.03 -4.73
CA ARG A 25 0.17 -13.24 -3.34
C ARG A 25 1.04 -12.38 -2.42
N GLY A 26 0.41 -11.57 -1.58
CA GLY A 26 1.12 -10.60 -0.75
C GLY A 26 1.89 -11.19 0.43
N PHE A 27 2.77 -10.37 1.01
CA PHE A 27 3.58 -10.74 2.17
C PHE A 27 2.79 -10.60 3.47
N ALA A 28 2.82 -11.65 4.30
CA ALA A 28 2.14 -11.68 5.60
C ALA A 28 2.77 -10.74 6.64
N ALA A 29 4.05 -10.35 6.45
CA ALA A 29 4.74 -9.42 7.33
C ALA A 29 4.25 -7.96 7.18
N PHE A 30 3.73 -7.58 6.02
CA PHE A 30 3.36 -6.18 5.77
C PHE A 30 2.16 -5.69 6.58
N PRO A 31 1.06 -6.45 6.77
CA PRO A 31 0.02 -6.04 7.70
C PRO A 31 0.52 -5.80 9.13
N TRP A 32 1.49 -6.59 9.61
CA TRP A 32 2.13 -6.37 10.90
C TRP A 32 2.98 -5.10 10.90
N LEU A 33 3.84 -4.93 9.89
CA LEU A 33 4.69 -3.74 9.73
C LEU A 33 3.87 -2.45 9.67
N ILE A 34 2.78 -2.43 8.91
CA ILE A 34 1.88 -1.28 8.80
C ILE A 34 1.27 -0.94 10.16
N LYS A 35 0.85 -1.94 10.94
CA LYS A 35 0.29 -1.70 12.29
C LYS A 35 1.32 -1.11 13.25
N ILE A 36 2.57 -1.58 13.23
CA ILE A 36 3.60 -1.12 14.17
C ILE A 36 4.22 0.22 13.78
N ALA A 37 4.46 0.44 12.48
CA ALA A 37 5.08 1.66 11.98
C ALA A 37 4.05 2.77 11.78
N ASN A 38 2.79 2.40 11.54
CA ASN A 38 1.66 3.30 11.27
C ASN A 38 2.04 4.42 10.28
N PRO A 39 2.52 4.10 9.06
CA PRO A 39 2.86 5.13 8.09
C PRO A 39 1.61 5.83 7.56
N TYR A 40 1.78 7.02 6.99
CA TYR A 40 0.70 7.68 6.26
C TYR A 40 0.40 6.96 4.95
N PHE A 41 1.45 6.47 4.28
CA PHE A 41 1.35 5.76 3.02
C PHE A 41 2.12 4.43 3.03
N PHE A 42 1.50 3.38 2.51
CA PHE A 42 2.17 2.15 2.09
C PHE A 42 1.98 1.99 0.59
N ILE A 43 3.03 2.20 -0.19
CA ILE A 43 2.97 2.19 -1.65
C ILE A 43 3.54 0.86 -2.13
N HIS A 44 2.81 0.17 -3.01
CA HIS A 44 3.29 -1.04 -3.66
C HIS A 44 2.93 -1.08 -5.14
N GLY A 45 3.47 -2.07 -5.85
CA GLY A 45 3.10 -2.40 -7.22
C GLY A 45 2.87 -3.89 -7.36
N HIS A 46 3.48 -4.48 -8.40
CA HIS A 46 3.49 -5.91 -8.74
C HIS A 46 2.14 -6.51 -9.13
N VAL A 47 1.03 -6.03 -8.57
CA VAL A 47 -0.32 -6.44 -8.95
C VAL A 47 -0.82 -5.58 -10.09
N HIS A 48 -0.91 -6.20 -11.27
CA HIS A 48 -1.46 -5.57 -12.45
C HIS A 48 -2.93 -5.26 -12.25
N VAL A 49 -3.30 -4.00 -12.52
CA VAL A 49 -4.69 -3.55 -12.48
C VAL A 49 -5.27 -3.76 -13.87
N TYR A 50 -6.02 -4.84 -14.06
CA TYR A 50 -6.61 -5.21 -15.35
C TYR A 50 -7.89 -4.42 -15.66
N ASP A 51 -8.62 -4.02 -14.63
CA ASP A 51 -9.77 -3.12 -14.74
C ASP A 51 -9.47 -1.77 -14.09
N SER A 52 -9.61 -0.70 -14.87
CA SER A 52 -9.53 0.69 -14.39
C SER A 52 -10.42 1.01 -13.18
N ARG A 53 -11.46 0.21 -12.93
CA ARG A 53 -12.39 0.34 -11.79
C ARG A 53 -11.88 -0.32 -10.50
N GLU A 54 -10.83 -1.13 -10.56
CA GLU A 54 -10.26 -1.72 -9.35
C GLU A 54 -9.73 -0.64 -8.41
N ALA A 55 -10.05 -0.79 -7.13
CA ALA A 55 -9.62 0.16 -6.12
C ALA A 55 -8.09 0.12 -5.96
N ARG A 56 -7.43 1.15 -6.48
CA ARG A 56 -5.98 1.37 -6.34
C ARG A 56 -5.57 1.86 -4.95
N GLU A 57 -6.53 2.13 -4.07
CA GLU A 57 -6.28 2.59 -2.71
C GLU A 57 -7.18 1.85 -1.71
N ARG A 58 -6.59 1.48 -0.57
CA ARG A 58 -7.27 0.86 0.58
C ARG A 58 -6.74 1.48 1.86
N SER A 59 -7.58 1.61 2.88
CA SER A 59 -7.12 2.07 4.19
C SER A 59 -6.95 0.89 5.14
N LEU A 60 -5.85 0.89 5.90
CA LEU A 60 -5.65 0.02 7.06
C LEU A 60 -5.29 0.89 8.26
N GLY A 61 -6.29 1.14 9.13
CA GLY A 61 -6.14 2.10 10.21
C GLY A 61 -5.86 3.51 9.67
N GLY A 62 -4.76 4.13 10.12
CA GLY A 62 -4.32 5.45 9.68
C GLY A 62 -3.48 5.45 8.39
N THR A 63 -3.24 4.29 7.78
CA THR A 63 -2.38 4.13 6.60
C THR A 63 -3.19 4.00 5.33
N SER A 64 -2.82 4.79 4.31
CA SER A 64 -3.34 4.65 2.95
C SER A 64 -2.43 3.70 2.16
N ILE A 65 -2.94 2.53 1.79
CA ILE A 65 -2.25 1.49 1.02
C ILE A 65 -2.58 1.72 -0.46
N ILE A 66 -1.55 1.92 -1.28
CA ILE A 66 -1.69 2.38 -2.66
C ILE A 66 -0.99 1.40 -3.60
N ASN A 67 -1.74 0.80 -4.52
CA ASN A 67 -1.21 0.04 -5.64
C ASN A 67 -0.90 0.99 -6.82
N VAL A 68 0.36 1.04 -7.23
CA VAL A 68 0.86 1.82 -8.36
C VAL A 68 1.16 0.87 -9.52
N TYR A 69 0.35 1.00 -10.58
CA TYR A 69 0.57 0.38 -11.87
C TYR A 69 0.79 1.48 -12.92
N GLY A 70 1.97 1.50 -13.55
CA GLY A 70 2.40 2.60 -14.42
C GLY A 70 3.04 3.75 -13.62
N HIS A 71 2.26 4.78 -13.28
CA HIS A 71 2.72 5.88 -12.44
C HIS A 71 1.57 6.47 -11.61
N LYS A 72 1.91 7.08 -10.47
CA LYS A 72 0.97 7.87 -9.64
C LYS A 72 1.73 9.03 -8.99
N VAL A 73 1.16 10.23 -9.06
CA VAL A 73 1.63 11.40 -8.31
C VAL A 73 0.95 11.40 -6.94
N VAL A 74 1.74 11.42 -5.87
CA VAL A 74 1.24 11.49 -4.49
C VAL A 74 1.61 12.85 -3.94
N ASN A 75 0.60 13.62 -3.51
CA ASN A 75 0.84 14.89 -2.86
C ASN A 75 1.09 14.66 -1.36
N LEU A 76 2.30 15.03 -0.91
CA LEU A 76 2.70 14.91 0.49
C LEU A 76 2.32 16.17 1.30
N ALA A 77 1.99 17.28 0.66
CA ALA A 77 1.58 18.49 1.36
C ALA A 77 0.11 18.40 1.77
N GLY A 78 -0.15 18.00 3.02
CA GLY A 78 -1.47 18.01 3.63
C GLY A 78 -1.42 17.62 5.12
N ASP A 79 -2.53 17.81 5.85
CA ASP A 79 -2.69 17.53 7.30
C ASP A 79 -2.28 16.10 7.73
N LYS A 80 -2.06 15.21 6.75
CA LYS A 80 -1.61 13.83 6.94
C LYS A 80 -0.08 13.67 7.04
N THR A 81 0.78 14.69 7.08
CA THR A 81 2.24 14.46 7.26
C THR A 81 2.89 15.41 8.25
N ARG A 82 2.10 15.99 9.15
CA ARG A 82 2.59 16.82 10.27
C ARG A 82 2.92 15.96 11.50
#